data_AF-A0A7C3ITL6-F1
#
_entry.id   AF-A0A7C3ITL6-F1
#
_cell.length_a   1.000
_cell.length_b   1.000
_cell.length_c   1.000
_cell.angle_alpha   90.00
_cell.angle_beta   90.00
_cell.angle_gamma   90.00
#
_symmetry.space_group_name_H-M   'P 1'
#
loop_
_entity.id
_entity.type
_entity.pdbx_description
1 polymer ?
#
loop_
_entity_poly.entity_id
_entity_poly.type
_entity_poly.pdbx_seq_one_letter_code
_entity_poly.pdbx_strand_id
1 'polypeptide(L)'
;MPPPTPGLGIYPSLQILSNRDLGNGSTTICDTQPVAQGGGGVPGVSVADFAPDKIDALVDFACRFDPKLPSEPCTLGPDGLEATITPNLPSSGRQFCAVVSRNLAFAVGDTVLTARVLDTSGRPGPVTEIVVRRSP
;
A
#
# COMPACT_ATOMS: atom_id res chain seq x y z
N MET A 1 -2.95 14.48 -2.08
CA MET A 1 -1.85 13.66 -2.63
C MET A 1 -2.26 13.27 -4.03
N PRO A 2 -1.44 13.56 -5.06
CA PRO A 2 -1.77 13.12 -6.40
C PRO A 2 -1.78 11.58 -6.45
N PRO A 3 -2.65 10.96 -7.27
CA PRO A 3 -2.59 9.52 -7.51
C PRO A 3 -1.23 9.15 -8.13
N PRO A 4 -0.71 7.94 -7.85
CA PRO A 4 0.50 7.46 -8.51
C PRO A 4 0.32 7.45 -10.03
N THR A 5 1.36 7.81 -10.78
CA THR A 5 1.33 7.81 -12.25
C THR A 5 2.28 6.72 -12.78
N PRO A 6 1.76 5.65 -13.42
CA PRO A 6 2.57 4.59 -13.99
C PRO A 6 3.62 5.08 -14.99
N GLY A 7 4.82 4.47 -14.98
CA GLY A 7 5.83 4.63 -16.03
C GLY A 7 6.58 5.96 -16.06
N LEU A 8 6.38 6.85 -15.08
CA LEU A 8 7.12 8.12 -15.00
C LEU A 8 8.42 8.06 -14.21
N GLY A 9 8.71 6.94 -13.52
CA GLY A 9 9.89 6.82 -12.66
C GLY A 9 9.86 7.80 -11.47
N ILE A 10 8.68 8.24 -11.05
CA ILE A 10 8.48 9.15 -9.92
C ILE A 10 8.02 8.33 -8.71
N TYR A 11 8.65 8.57 -7.58
CA TYR A 11 8.24 7.97 -6.31
C TYR A 11 6.81 8.40 -5.93
N PRO A 12 5.92 7.45 -5.59
CA PRO A 12 4.64 7.79 -4.97
C PRO A 12 4.88 8.32 -3.55
N SER A 13 3.93 9.10 -3.02
CA SER A 13 4.07 9.61 -1.65
C SER A 13 3.85 8.50 -0.62
N LEU A 14 2.93 7.56 -0.85
CA LEU A 14 2.86 6.32 -0.08
C LEU A 14 3.82 5.30 -0.70
N GLN A 15 4.74 4.77 0.07
CA GLN A 15 5.73 3.80 -0.40
C GLN A 15 5.66 2.55 0.46
N ILE A 16 5.30 1.43 -0.15
CA ILE A 16 5.19 0.14 0.52
C ILE A 16 5.87 -0.91 -0.35
N LEU A 17 6.72 -1.72 0.26
CA LEU A 17 7.33 -2.90 -0.34
C LEU A 17 6.88 -4.13 0.43
N SER A 18 6.54 -5.19 -0.30
CA SER A 18 6.27 -6.50 0.29
C SER A 18 7.46 -7.41 0.05
N ASN A 19 7.84 -8.23 1.04
CA ASN A 19 8.92 -9.20 0.86
C ASN A 19 8.50 -10.44 0.04
N ARG A 20 7.22 -10.57 -0.28
CA ARG A 20 6.62 -11.69 -1.01
C ARG A 20 5.57 -11.17 -1.98
N ASP A 21 5.29 -11.96 -3.01
CA ASP A 21 4.19 -11.64 -3.92
C ASP A 21 2.87 -11.55 -3.16
N LEU A 22 2.10 -10.51 -3.47
CA LEU A 22 0.69 -10.41 -3.10
C LEU A 22 -0.15 -10.85 -4.29
N GLY A 23 -1.22 -11.60 -4.04
CA GLY A 23 -2.04 -12.17 -5.11
C GLY A 23 -1.22 -13.09 -6.02
N ASN A 24 -1.08 -12.70 -7.29
CA ASN A 24 -0.28 -13.44 -8.27
C ASN A 24 1.10 -12.81 -8.56
N GLY A 25 1.50 -11.76 -7.84
CA GLY A 25 2.81 -11.12 -8.04
C GLY A 25 2.97 -10.41 -9.39
N SER A 26 1.90 -9.91 -10.00
CA SER A 26 1.96 -9.18 -11.28
C SER A 26 2.97 -8.05 -11.22
N THR A 27 3.72 -7.85 -12.30
CA THR A 27 4.62 -6.70 -12.47
C THR A 27 3.97 -5.57 -13.27
N THR A 28 2.71 -5.74 -13.68
CA THR A 28 1.98 -4.72 -14.43
C THR A 28 1.53 -3.63 -13.47
N ILE A 29 2.01 -2.40 -13.70
CA ILE A 29 1.78 -1.28 -12.79
C ILE A 29 0.31 -0.83 -12.84
N CYS A 30 -0.32 -0.75 -11.67
CA CYS A 30 -1.69 -0.28 -11.47
C CYS A 30 -2.74 -1.09 -12.24
N ASP A 31 -2.54 -2.40 -12.40
CA ASP A 31 -3.53 -3.35 -12.91
C ASP A 31 -4.62 -3.68 -11.86
N THR A 32 -5.25 -2.63 -11.32
CA THR A 32 -6.10 -2.67 -10.12
C THR A 32 -7.50 -3.26 -10.32
N GLN A 33 -7.85 -3.63 -11.56
CA GLN A 33 -9.16 -4.20 -11.90
C GLN A 33 -9.41 -5.53 -11.16
N PRO A 34 -10.66 -6.02 -11.08
CA PRO A 34 -10.90 -7.37 -10.57
C PRO A 34 -10.10 -8.44 -11.35
N VAL A 35 -9.68 -9.53 -10.69
CA VAL A 35 -8.97 -10.66 -11.34
C VAL A 35 -9.68 -11.14 -12.61
N ALA A 36 -11.01 -11.22 -12.59
CA ALA A 36 -11.82 -11.66 -13.72
C ALA A 36 -11.73 -10.72 -14.95
N GLN A 37 -11.22 -9.51 -14.78
CA GLN A 37 -11.02 -8.49 -15.81
C GLN A 37 -9.53 -8.27 -16.12
N GLY A 38 -8.66 -9.17 -15.68
CA GLY A 38 -7.23 -9.12 -15.95
C GLY A 38 -6.41 -8.30 -14.95
N GLY A 39 -6.98 -7.91 -13.81
CA GLY A 39 -6.19 -7.28 -12.76
C GLY A 39 -5.30 -8.28 -12.01
N GLY A 40 -4.16 -7.78 -11.55
CA GLY A 40 -3.09 -8.56 -10.93
C GLY A 40 -2.78 -8.10 -9.52
N GLY A 41 -1.87 -8.84 -8.89
CA GLY A 41 -1.32 -8.51 -7.59
C GLY A 41 -0.09 -7.63 -7.66
N VAL A 42 0.69 -7.62 -6.58
CA VAL A 42 1.87 -6.75 -6.42
C VAL A 42 3.10 -7.65 -6.28
N PRO A 43 4.21 -7.34 -6.97
CA PRO A 43 5.38 -8.21 -6.93
C PRO A 43 6.11 -8.06 -5.60
N GLY A 44 6.59 -9.17 -5.06
CA GLY A 44 7.47 -9.19 -3.91
C GLY A 44 8.87 -8.66 -4.27
N VAL A 45 9.54 -8.04 -3.29
CA VAL A 45 10.92 -7.59 -3.40
C VAL A 45 11.78 -8.23 -2.32
N SER A 46 12.97 -8.70 -2.67
CA SER A 46 13.86 -9.39 -1.71
C SER A 46 14.53 -8.45 -0.70
N VAL A 47 14.75 -7.19 -1.09
CA VAL A 47 15.35 -6.15 -0.26
C VAL A 47 14.45 -4.91 -0.31
N ALA A 48 14.05 -4.42 0.87
CA ALA A 48 13.14 -3.29 1.02
C ALA A 48 13.89 -1.95 1.26
N ASP A 49 14.81 -1.61 0.37
CA ASP A 49 15.70 -0.42 0.48
C ASP A 49 15.15 0.85 -0.21
N PHE A 50 13.99 0.76 -0.87
CA PHE A 50 13.36 1.83 -1.64
C PHE A 50 14.25 2.41 -2.75
N ALA A 51 15.20 1.63 -3.27
CA ALA A 51 16.07 2.04 -4.36
C ALA A 51 15.31 2.33 -5.68
N PRO A 52 15.89 3.10 -6.62
CA PRO A 52 15.19 3.51 -7.84
C PRO A 52 14.69 2.35 -8.73
N ASP A 53 15.33 1.17 -8.68
CA ASP A 53 14.88 -0.03 -9.38
C ASP A 53 13.57 -0.62 -8.82
N LYS A 54 13.12 -0.14 -7.65
CA LYS A 54 11.86 -0.55 -7.01
C LYS A 54 10.70 0.40 -7.27
N ILE A 55 10.90 1.49 -8.00
CA ILE A 55 9.87 2.52 -8.19
C ILE A 55 8.58 1.93 -8.78
N ASP A 56 8.68 1.02 -9.75
CA ASP A 56 7.49 0.41 -10.36
C ASP A 56 6.66 -0.40 -9.35
N ALA A 57 7.32 -1.18 -8.48
CA ALA A 57 6.65 -1.91 -7.40
C ALA A 57 6.03 -0.96 -6.36
N LEU A 58 6.72 0.14 -6.04
CA LEU A 58 6.20 1.17 -5.14
C LEU A 58 4.96 1.84 -5.71
N VAL A 59 5.01 2.25 -6.99
CA VAL A 59 3.88 2.87 -7.71
C VAL A 59 2.71 1.90 -7.77
N ASP A 60 2.97 0.65 -8.12
CA ASP A 60 1.95 -0.38 -8.25
C ASP A 60 1.22 -0.65 -6.93
N PHE A 61 1.96 -0.80 -5.83
CA PHE A 61 1.34 -1.01 -4.52
C PHE A 61 0.58 0.24 -4.08
N ALA A 62 1.13 1.44 -4.27
CA ALA A 62 0.47 2.69 -3.92
C ALA A 62 -0.86 2.89 -4.68
N CYS A 63 -0.97 2.42 -5.92
CA CYS A 63 -2.19 2.49 -6.73
C CYS A 63 -3.38 1.75 -6.11
N ARG A 64 -3.15 0.87 -5.13
CA ARG A 64 -4.21 0.08 -4.49
C ARG A 64 -4.81 0.78 -3.27
N PHE A 65 -4.24 1.90 -2.86
CA PHE A 65 -4.65 2.65 -1.69
C PHE A 65 -5.38 3.92 -2.06
N ASP A 66 -6.49 4.16 -1.36
CA ASP A 66 -7.21 5.43 -1.39
C ASP A 66 -6.82 6.28 -0.16
N PRO A 67 -6.28 7.50 -0.35
CA PRO A 67 -5.97 8.40 0.75
C PRO A 67 -7.24 9.04 1.32
N LYS A 68 -7.52 8.74 2.59
CA LYS A 68 -8.66 9.28 3.33
C LYS A 68 -8.29 10.45 4.24
N LEU A 69 -9.20 11.41 4.33
CA LEU A 69 -9.16 12.47 5.33
C LEU A 69 -9.54 11.90 6.72
N PRO A 70 -9.10 12.50 7.83
CA PRO A 70 -9.53 12.08 9.16
C PRO A 70 -11.06 12.12 9.37
N SER A 71 -11.76 12.99 8.63
CA SER A 71 -13.23 13.11 8.63
C SER A 71 -13.96 12.02 7.83
N GLU A 72 -13.23 11.24 7.02
CA GLU A 72 -13.77 10.17 6.18
C GLU A 72 -12.93 8.89 6.38
N PRO A 73 -12.83 8.39 7.63
CA PRO A 73 -12.01 7.21 7.93
C PRO A 73 -12.53 5.97 7.20
N CYS A 74 -11.69 4.93 7.09
CA CYS A 74 -12.03 3.68 6.40
C CYS A 74 -11.78 2.44 7.25
N THR A 75 -11.29 2.60 8.48
CA THR A 75 -11.05 1.44 9.36
C THR A 75 -12.34 1.14 10.11
N LEU A 76 -12.84 -0.08 9.95
CA LEU A 76 -14.03 -0.53 10.66
C LEU A 76 -13.69 -0.82 12.13
N GLY A 77 -14.35 -0.10 13.04
CA GLY A 77 -14.25 -0.30 14.48
C GLY A 77 -15.05 -1.52 14.97
N PRO A 78 -14.88 -1.92 16.25
CA PRO A 78 -15.63 -3.03 16.85
C PRO A 78 -17.14 -2.80 16.92
N ASP A 79 -17.57 -1.54 16.89
CA ASP A 79 -18.97 -1.10 16.84
C ASP A 79 -19.55 -1.10 15.42
N GLY A 80 -18.75 -1.45 14.41
CA GLY A 80 -19.13 -1.43 13.01
C GLY A 80 -19.15 -0.04 12.38
N LEU A 81 -18.63 0.99 13.07
CA LEU A 81 -18.49 2.34 12.54
C LEU A 81 -17.07 2.57 12.02
N GLU A 82 -16.93 3.40 10.99
CA GLU A 82 -15.61 3.77 10.49
C GLU A 82 -14.94 4.78 11.44
N ALA A 83 -13.67 4.55 11.76
CA ALA A 83 -12.90 5.38 12.67
C ALA A 83 -11.42 5.48 12.26
N THR A 84 -10.73 6.50 12.75
CA THR A 84 -9.27 6.60 12.62
C THR A 84 -8.58 5.70 13.63
N ILE A 85 -7.65 4.82 13.21
CA ILE A 85 -6.87 3.98 14.15
C ILE A 85 -6.03 4.84 15.09
N THR A 86 -5.47 5.95 14.58
CA THR A 86 -4.73 6.92 15.38
C THR A 86 -5.70 7.90 16.02
N PRO A 87 -5.86 7.91 17.35
CA PRO A 87 -6.71 8.89 18.02
C PRO A 87 -6.23 10.31 17.72
N ASN A 88 -7.16 11.23 17.45
CA ASN A 88 -6.87 12.64 17.17
C ASN A 88 -5.91 12.86 15.99
N LEU A 89 -6.01 12.04 14.93
CA LEU A 89 -5.26 12.24 13.70
C LEU A 89 -5.44 13.70 13.21
N PRO A 90 -4.37 14.49 13.07
CA PRO A 90 -4.48 15.90 12.67
C PRO A 90 -5.18 16.04 11.32
N SER A 91 -5.78 17.20 11.02
CA SER A 91 -6.43 17.48 9.73
C SER A 91 -5.48 17.37 8.52
N SER A 92 -4.18 17.55 8.74
CA SER A 92 -3.11 17.32 7.76
C SER A 92 -2.72 15.84 7.62
N GLY A 93 -3.08 14.99 8.59
CA GLY A 93 -2.87 13.56 8.57
C GLY A 93 -3.77 12.86 7.55
N ARG A 94 -3.36 11.65 7.14
CA ARG A 94 -4.10 10.83 6.18
C ARG A 94 -4.12 9.38 6.67
N GLN A 95 -5.20 8.68 6.36
CA GLN A 95 -5.23 7.22 6.35
C GLN A 95 -5.10 6.75 4.91
N PHE A 96 -4.39 5.64 4.70
CA PHE A 96 -4.31 5.01 3.39
C PHE A 96 -5.04 3.69 3.46
N CYS A 97 -6.06 3.54 2.63
CA CYS A 97 -7.02 2.47 2.75
C CYS A 97 -6.99 1.57 1.52
N ALA A 98 -6.84 0.28 1.72
CA ALA A 98 -6.96 -0.71 0.66
C ALA A 98 -7.83 -1.87 1.14
N VAL A 99 -8.72 -2.34 0.27
CA VAL A 99 -9.44 -3.60 0.52
C VAL A 99 -8.53 -4.76 0.12
N VAL A 100 -8.29 -5.68 1.05
CA VAL A 100 -7.53 -6.91 0.78
C VAL A 100 -8.40 -7.86 -0.05
N SER A 101 -8.38 -7.69 -1.36
CA SER A 101 -9.05 -8.55 -2.33
C SER A 101 -8.15 -9.71 -2.77
N ARG A 102 -8.60 -10.53 -3.75
CA ARG A 102 -7.75 -11.57 -4.36
C ARG A 102 -6.46 -11.02 -4.99
N ASN A 103 -6.48 -9.77 -5.45
CA ASN A 103 -5.29 -9.11 -6.01
C ASN A 103 -4.22 -8.87 -4.93
N LEU A 104 -4.63 -8.60 -3.69
CA LEU A 104 -3.72 -8.30 -2.58
C LEU A 104 -3.67 -9.44 -1.56
N ALA A 105 -4.06 -10.65 -1.95
CA ALA A 105 -4.11 -11.77 -1.03
C ALA A 105 -2.71 -12.11 -0.51
N PHE A 106 -2.57 -12.20 0.81
CA PHE A 106 -1.34 -12.66 1.44
C PHE A 106 -1.18 -14.19 1.24
N ALA A 107 0.04 -14.62 0.93
CA ALA A 107 0.39 -16.03 0.96
C ALA A 107 0.32 -16.56 2.40
N VAL A 108 0.15 -17.89 2.56
CA VAL A 108 0.24 -18.53 3.89
C VAL A 108 1.64 -18.31 4.47
N GLY A 109 1.68 -18.02 5.77
CA GLY A 109 2.89 -17.67 6.52
C GLY A 109 3.02 -16.17 6.75
N ASP A 110 4.26 -15.74 6.97
CA ASP A 110 4.58 -14.35 7.27
C ASP A 110 4.93 -13.58 5.99
N THR A 111 4.30 -12.42 5.85
CA THR A 111 4.63 -11.39 4.86
C THR A 111 5.04 -10.13 5.62
N VAL A 112 6.20 -9.57 5.30
CA VAL A 112 6.69 -8.32 5.86
C VAL A 112 6.37 -7.21 4.88
N LEU A 113 5.68 -6.18 5.37
CA LEU A 113 5.46 -4.94 4.63
C LEU A 113 6.34 -3.85 5.24
N THR A 114 7.24 -3.32 4.45
CA THR A 114 8.13 -2.22 4.83
C THR A 114 7.62 -0.95 4.15
N ALA A 115 7.32 0.08 4.93
CA ALA A 115 6.62 1.26 4.46
C ALA A 115 7.26 2.57 4.93
N ARG A 116 7.11 3.61 4.12
CA ARG A 116 7.36 5.01 4.49
C ARG A 116 6.41 5.93 3.73
N VAL A 117 6.33 7.19 4.15
CA VAL A 117 5.52 8.20 3.47
C VAL A 117 6.40 9.42 3.16
N LEU A 118 6.25 10.01 1.98
CA LEU A 118 6.85 11.30 1.64
C LEU A 118 5.94 12.44 2.13
N ASP A 119 6.54 13.48 2.69
CA ASP A 119 5.83 14.72 3.00
C ASP A 119 5.47 15.53 1.72
N THR A 120 4.83 16.68 1.91
CA THR A 120 4.43 17.57 0.80
C THR A 120 5.62 18.19 0.06
N SER A 121 6.82 18.13 0.63
CA SER A 121 8.08 18.55 0.00
C SER A 121 8.85 17.38 -0.62
N GLY A 122 8.27 16.17 -0.65
CA GLY A 122 8.89 14.97 -1.19
C GLY A 122 9.93 14.33 -0.27
N ARG A 123 10.02 14.75 1.00
CA ARG A 123 11.00 14.21 1.95
C ARG A 123 10.47 12.92 2.56
N PRO A 124 11.25 11.82 2.55
CA PRO A 124 10.82 10.57 3.17
C PRO A 124 10.78 10.70 4.69
N GLY A 125 9.68 10.24 5.27
CA GLY A 125 9.57 10.00 6.70
C GLY A 125 10.30 8.72 7.13
N PRO A 126 10.21 8.36 8.42
CA PRO A 126 10.79 7.14 8.95
C PRO A 126 10.25 5.88 8.24
N VAL A 127 11.11 4.88 8.10
CA VAL A 127 10.73 3.54 7.64
C VAL A 127 10.13 2.78 8.82
N THR A 128 9.01 2.10 8.58
CA THR A 128 8.36 1.22 9.55
C THR A 128 8.03 -0.12 8.89
N GLU A 129 7.89 -1.17 9.71
CA GLU A 129 7.57 -2.50 9.24
C GLU A 129 6.37 -3.07 9.99
N ILE A 130 5.55 -3.84 9.27
CA ILE A 130 4.53 -4.69 9.86
C ILE A 130 4.67 -6.11 9.34
N VAL A 131 4.42 -7.09 10.20
CA VAL A 131 4.36 -8.50 9.84
C VAL A 131 2.90 -8.92 9.77
N VAL A 132 2.45 -9.33 8.58
CA VAL A 132 1.13 -9.93 8.37
C VAL A 132 1.31 -11.45 8.37
N ARG A 133 0.73 -12.11 9.37
CA ARG A 133 0.72 -13.56 9.49
C ARG A 133 -0.61 -14.12 9.02
N ARG A 134 -0.59 -14.92 7.94
CA ARG A 134 -1.76 -15.66 7.48
C ARG A 134 -1.62 -17.14 7.84
N SER A 135 -2.50 -17.60 8.74
CA SER A 135 -2.65 -19.02 9.06
C SER A 135 -3.25 -19.80 7.87
N PRO A 136 -3.00 -21.12 7.76
CA PRO A 136 -3.61 -21.98 6.75
C PRO A 136 -5.14 -21.92 6.73
#